data_AF-A0AAW6JVA0-F1
#
_entry.id   AF-A0AAW6JVA0-F1
#
_cell.length_a   1.000
_cell.length_b   1.000
_cell.length_c   1.000
_cell.angle_alpha   90.00
_cell.angle_beta   90.00
_cell.angle_gamma   90.00
#
_symmetry.space_group_name_H-M   'P 1'
#
loop_
_entity.id
_entity.type
_entity.pdbx_description
1 polymer ?
#
loop_
_entity_poly.entity_id
_entity_poly.type
_entity_poly.pdbx_seq_one_letter_code
_entity_poly.pdbx_strand_id
1 'polypeptide(L)'
;MDAIQYYLHSFTSIDFLKRDRPLRLLKEILPGEGESLYPRRFDLLIVDEVHNVAPSAGGKYAVDSMRTGAIRLLVPHFEHKLFLTATPHNGYPESFTALLELLDSQRFARGVTPDRKQLQVVMVRRLKQEMQNWDGSPLFPKRQLAAISVDYPRDERQAHAALKQYTELRCQGVVDNTEKYATEFVLKLLKKRLFSSPAAFASTLEQHQISINNSRRRNSNLSRPTEGILRRQLQEIEEDFADDDIYEESTDEAITNTTRLFRELNPQEQMPK
;
A
#
# COMPACT_ATOMS: atom_id res chain seq x y z
N MET A 1 34.65 -0.47 -31.31
CA MET A 1 33.54 0.49 -31.45
C MET A 1 32.29 -0.28 -31.06
N ASP A 2 31.96 -0.23 -29.77
CA ASP A 2 30.78 -0.93 -29.28
C ASP A 2 29.54 -0.16 -29.70
N ALA A 3 28.65 -0.84 -30.43
CA ALA A 3 27.39 -0.29 -30.85
C ALA A 3 26.54 0.00 -29.59
N ILE A 4 26.38 1.28 -29.27
CA ILE A 4 25.40 1.71 -28.26
C ILE A 4 24.03 1.33 -28.81
N GLN A 5 23.44 0.28 -28.22
CA GLN A 5 22.10 -0.18 -28.56
C GLN A 5 21.10 0.79 -27.94
N TYR A 6 20.59 1.73 -28.73
CA TYR A 6 19.52 2.62 -28.33
C TYR A 6 18.21 1.83 -28.26
N TYR A 7 17.68 1.63 -27.06
CA TYR A 7 16.32 1.15 -26.89
C TYR A 7 15.37 2.34 -27.05
N LEU A 8 14.57 2.33 -28.10
CA LEU A 8 13.59 3.39 -28.38
C LEU A 8 12.54 3.52 -27.26
N HIS A 9 12.23 2.40 -26.59
CA HIS A 9 11.28 2.35 -25.48
C HIS A 9 11.75 1.34 -24.43
N SER A 10 11.52 1.64 -23.15
CA SER A 10 11.74 0.72 -22.03
C SER A 10 10.44 0.56 -21.24
N PHE A 11 10.03 -0.68 -21.00
CA PHE A 11 8.83 -1.02 -20.22
C PHE A 11 9.24 -1.81 -19.00
N THR A 12 8.77 -1.39 -17.82
CA THR A 12 9.08 -2.04 -16.55
C THR A 12 7.95 -1.84 -15.56
N SER A 13 7.78 -2.77 -14.63
CA SER A 13 6.85 -2.58 -13.51
C SER A 13 7.51 -1.80 -12.39
N ILE A 14 6.71 -1.02 -11.65
CA ILE A 14 7.21 -0.26 -10.49
C ILE A 14 7.76 -1.19 -9.41
N ASP A 15 7.19 -2.38 -9.26
CA ASP A 15 7.62 -3.36 -8.25
C ASP A 15 8.93 -4.06 -8.59
N PHE A 16 9.27 -4.18 -9.88
CA PHE A 16 10.62 -4.56 -10.30
C PHE A 16 11.59 -3.39 -10.11
N LEU A 17 11.21 -2.21 -10.61
CA LEU A 17 12.04 -1.01 -10.63
C LEU A 17 12.45 -0.55 -9.22
N LYS A 18 11.56 -0.63 -8.23
CA LYS A 18 11.79 -0.17 -6.86
C LYS A 18 12.84 -1.02 -6.10
N ARG A 19 13.21 -2.20 -6.60
CA ARG A 19 14.18 -3.10 -5.95
C ARG A 19 15.59 -2.54 -6.04
N ASP A 20 16.44 -2.88 -5.06
CA ASP A 20 17.78 -2.31 -4.92
C ASP A 20 18.64 -2.42 -6.18
N ARG A 21 18.69 -3.61 -6.80
CA ARG A 21 19.53 -3.86 -7.97
C ARG A 21 19.04 -3.11 -9.22
N PRO A 22 17.77 -3.24 -9.66
CA PRO A 22 17.22 -2.47 -10.78
C PRO A 22 17.38 -0.96 -10.59
N LEU A 23 17.06 -0.44 -9.40
CA LEU A 23 17.16 0.99 -9.12
C LEU A 23 18.60 1.48 -9.17
N ARG A 24 19.57 0.68 -8.69
CA ARG A 24 21.01 1.01 -8.76
C ARG A 24 21.51 1.08 -10.20
N LEU A 25 21.18 0.10 -11.03
CA LEU A 25 21.57 0.09 -12.44
C LEU A 25 20.98 1.29 -13.19
N LEU A 26 19.75 1.68 -12.85
CA LEU A 26 19.15 2.88 -13.41
C LEU A 26 19.87 4.15 -12.95
N LYS A 27 20.25 4.24 -11.67
CA LYS A 27 21.05 5.37 -11.16
C LYS A 27 22.40 5.52 -11.85
N GLU A 28 23.07 4.42 -12.19
CA GLU A 28 24.38 4.45 -12.87
C GLU A 28 24.32 5.13 -14.24
N ILE A 29 23.15 5.15 -14.88
CA ILE A 29 22.97 5.84 -16.16
C ILE A 29 22.36 7.23 -16.01
N LEU A 30 21.87 7.63 -14.83
CA LEU A 30 21.34 8.98 -14.62
C LEU A 30 22.48 9.97 -14.33
N PRO A 31 22.37 11.23 -14.79
CA PRO A 31 23.31 12.28 -14.40
C PRO A 31 23.39 12.42 -12.87
N GLY A 32 24.60 12.57 -12.34
CA GLY A 32 24.85 12.81 -10.93
C GLY A 32 24.39 14.20 -10.46
N GLU A 33 24.41 14.45 -9.15
CA GLU A 33 24.12 15.78 -8.60
C GLU A 33 25.11 16.82 -9.15
N GLY A 34 24.59 17.88 -9.77
CA GLY A 34 25.40 18.95 -10.36
C GLY A 34 25.90 18.68 -11.79
N GLU A 35 25.63 17.50 -12.36
CA GLU A 35 25.92 17.22 -13.77
C GLU A 35 24.86 17.84 -14.69
N SER A 36 25.26 18.12 -15.94
CA SER A 36 24.32 18.61 -16.95
C SER A 36 23.27 17.55 -17.25
N LEU A 37 21.99 17.94 -17.12
CA LEU A 37 20.87 17.15 -17.59
C LEU A 37 20.80 17.06 -19.12
N TYR A 38 21.53 17.91 -19.84
CA TYR A 38 21.51 17.99 -21.30
C TYR A 38 22.81 17.48 -21.94
N PRO A 39 22.74 16.67 -23.02
CA PRO A 39 21.52 16.12 -23.61
C PRO A 39 20.86 15.07 -22.69
N ARG A 40 19.52 15.08 -22.58
CA ARG A 40 18.80 14.14 -21.73
C ARG A 40 18.94 12.72 -22.29
N ARG A 41 19.07 11.75 -21.39
CA ARG A 41 19.06 10.33 -21.75
C ARG A 41 17.63 9.79 -21.91
N PHE A 42 16.66 10.46 -21.31
CA PHE A 42 15.26 10.08 -21.33
C PHE A 42 14.37 11.30 -21.58
N ASP A 43 13.42 11.17 -22.49
CA ASP A 43 12.55 12.27 -22.89
C ASP A 43 11.17 12.20 -22.20
N LEU A 44 10.51 11.04 -22.24
CA LEU A 44 9.13 10.85 -21.77
C LEU A 44 9.02 9.76 -20.68
N LEU A 45 8.43 10.12 -19.55
CA LEU A 45 8.03 9.19 -18.49
C LEU A 45 6.53 8.97 -18.54
N ILE A 46 6.10 7.72 -18.72
CA ILE A 46 4.69 7.31 -18.57
C ILE A 46 4.58 6.48 -17.30
N VAL A 47 3.71 6.88 -16.39
CA VAL A 47 3.39 6.10 -15.18
C VAL A 47 1.92 5.73 -15.22
N ASP A 48 1.66 4.45 -15.41
CA ASP A 48 0.32 3.89 -15.32
C ASP A 48 -0.05 3.56 -13.88
N GLU A 49 -1.35 3.63 -13.58
CA GLU A 49 -1.92 3.53 -12.24
C GLU A 49 -1.14 4.31 -11.17
N VAL A 50 -0.86 5.58 -11.49
CA VAL A 50 0.00 6.47 -10.69
C VAL A 50 -0.48 6.64 -9.24
N HIS A 51 -1.74 6.33 -8.94
CA HIS A 51 -2.25 6.35 -7.57
C HIS A 51 -1.49 5.41 -6.63
N ASN A 52 -0.85 4.36 -7.16
CA ASN A 52 0.04 3.45 -6.41
C ASN A 52 1.39 4.07 -6.02
N VAL A 53 1.73 5.22 -6.60
CA VAL A 53 2.97 5.98 -6.34
C VAL A 53 2.73 7.08 -5.30
N ALA A 54 1.47 7.48 -5.08
CA ALA A 54 1.16 8.54 -4.13
C ALA A 54 1.62 8.17 -2.71
N PRO A 55 2.19 9.11 -1.94
CA PRO A 55 2.58 8.84 -0.57
C PRO A 55 1.35 8.50 0.29
N SER A 56 1.52 7.53 1.19
CA SER A 56 0.48 7.12 2.12
C SER A 56 0.19 8.24 3.13
N ALA A 57 -1.04 8.74 3.16
CA ALA A 57 -1.46 9.86 4.03
C ALA A 57 -1.68 9.47 5.52
N GLY A 58 -1.24 8.27 5.94
CA GLY A 58 -1.65 7.64 7.20
C GLY A 58 -0.95 8.10 8.48
N GLY A 59 -0.21 9.22 8.51
CA GLY A 59 0.48 9.67 9.73
C GLY A 59 0.88 11.14 9.73
N LYS A 60 1.24 11.68 10.91
CA LYS A 60 1.71 13.07 11.13
C LYS A 60 2.85 13.50 10.18
N TYR A 61 3.56 12.53 9.60
CA TYR A 61 4.48 12.70 8.49
C TYR A 61 4.19 11.60 7.47
N ALA A 62 3.78 11.97 6.27
CA ALA A 62 3.55 11.03 5.19
C ALA A 62 4.91 10.57 4.65
N VAL A 63 5.36 9.39 5.11
CA VAL A 63 6.60 8.76 4.66
C VAL A 63 6.39 8.25 3.23
N ASP A 64 7.29 8.64 2.33
CA ASP A 64 7.25 8.22 0.93
C ASP A 64 7.50 6.69 0.87
N SER A 65 6.66 5.99 0.11
CA SER A 65 6.83 4.55 -0.12
C SER A 65 8.04 4.28 -1.01
N MET A 66 8.49 3.02 -1.10
CA MET A 66 9.53 2.65 -2.08
C MET A 66 9.13 2.99 -3.52
N ARG A 67 7.82 2.88 -3.85
CA ARG A 67 7.28 3.28 -5.17
C ARG A 67 7.39 4.79 -5.37
N THR A 68 6.98 5.56 -4.36
CA THR A 68 7.07 7.03 -4.35
C THR A 68 8.52 7.49 -4.52
N GLY A 69 9.44 6.91 -3.75
CA GLY A 69 10.87 7.24 -3.80
C GLY A 69 11.51 6.92 -5.16
N ALA A 70 11.17 5.77 -5.74
CA ALA A 70 11.66 5.39 -7.07
C ALA A 70 11.21 6.37 -8.16
N ILE A 71 9.93 6.76 -8.17
CA ILE A 71 9.43 7.74 -9.16
C ILE A 71 9.97 9.14 -8.88
N ARG A 72 10.02 9.59 -7.63
CA ARG A 72 10.57 10.91 -7.26
C ARG A 72 12.04 11.05 -7.67
N LEU A 73 12.82 9.98 -7.60
CA LEU A 73 14.19 9.93 -8.11
C LEU A 73 14.23 10.15 -9.63
N LEU A 74 13.28 9.57 -10.37
CA LEU A 74 13.31 9.56 -11.83
C LEU A 74 12.77 10.83 -12.46
N VAL A 75 11.69 11.37 -11.91
CA VAL A 75 10.95 12.53 -12.41
C VAL A 75 11.83 13.70 -12.90
N PRO A 76 12.92 14.13 -12.22
CA PRO A 76 13.77 15.24 -12.67
C PRO A 76 14.52 14.99 -14.00
N HIS A 77 14.72 13.72 -14.35
CA HIS A 77 15.51 13.34 -15.51
C HIS A 77 14.72 13.28 -16.82
N PHE A 78 13.39 13.44 -16.75
CA PHE A 78 12.49 13.45 -17.91
C PHE A 78 11.95 14.84 -18.18
N GLU A 79 11.90 15.23 -19.46
CA GLU A 79 11.29 16.49 -19.90
C GLU A 79 9.76 16.40 -19.88
N HIS A 80 9.23 15.31 -20.43
CA HIS A 80 7.80 15.06 -20.56
C HIS A 80 7.36 13.97 -19.59
N LYS A 81 6.18 14.16 -19.00
CA LYS A 81 5.60 13.23 -18.03
C LYS A 81 4.13 13.05 -18.32
N LEU A 82 3.66 11.80 -18.31
CA LEU A 82 2.27 11.44 -18.47
C LEU A 82 1.88 10.48 -17.35
N PHE A 83 1.02 10.96 -16.44
CA PHE A 83 0.48 10.16 -15.36
C PHE A 83 -0.92 9.69 -15.72
N LEU A 84 -1.11 8.38 -15.73
CA LEU A 84 -2.37 7.73 -16.06
C LEU A 84 -2.95 7.10 -14.80
N THR A 85 -4.26 7.27 -14.60
CA THR A 85 -5.01 6.65 -13.51
C THR A 85 -6.50 6.84 -13.73
N ALA A 86 -7.27 5.79 -13.44
CA ALA A 86 -8.73 5.90 -13.40
C ALA A 86 -9.22 6.63 -12.13
N THR A 87 -8.43 6.55 -11.05
CA THR A 87 -8.77 7.04 -9.72
C THR A 87 -7.59 7.86 -9.17
N PRO A 88 -7.57 9.19 -9.41
CA PRO A 88 -6.40 10.00 -9.10
C PRO A 88 -6.14 10.21 -7.60
N HIS A 89 -7.04 9.76 -6.73
CA HIS A 89 -6.84 9.84 -5.29
C HIS A 89 -7.39 8.59 -4.58
N ASN A 90 -6.74 8.23 -3.49
CA ASN A 90 -7.12 7.21 -2.51
C ASN A 90 -8.07 7.74 -1.41
N GLY A 91 -8.79 8.83 -1.70
CA GLY A 91 -9.61 9.55 -0.72
C GLY A 91 -8.90 10.69 0.03
N TYR A 92 -7.57 10.83 -0.08
CA TYR A 92 -6.80 11.83 0.67
C TYR A 92 -6.30 13.00 -0.23
N PRO A 93 -6.60 14.27 0.13
CA PRO A 93 -6.12 15.43 -0.61
C PRO A 93 -4.58 15.54 -0.70
N GLU A 94 -3.87 15.07 0.33
CA GLU A 94 -2.40 15.11 0.41
C GLU A 94 -1.77 14.20 -0.64
N SER A 95 -2.34 13.01 -0.85
CA SER A 95 -1.90 12.08 -1.89
C SER A 95 -2.11 12.68 -3.29
N PHE A 96 -3.25 13.35 -3.51
CA PHE A 96 -3.53 14.01 -4.79
C PHE A 96 -2.57 15.17 -5.08
N THR A 97 -2.35 16.07 -4.11
CA THR A 97 -1.45 17.22 -4.27
C THR A 97 0.01 16.80 -4.44
N ALA A 98 0.44 15.71 -3.80
CA ALA A 98 1.76 15.12 -4.01
C ALA A 98 1.95 14.57 -5.43
N LEU A 99 0.92 13.94 -6.03
CA LEU A 99 0.97 13.49 -7.42
C LEU A 99 1.08 14.66 -8.39
N LEU A 100 0.34 15.73 -8.15
CA LEU A 100 0.43 16.95 -8.97
C LEU A 100 1.81 17.62 -8.86
N GLU A 101 2.39 17.66 -7.66
CA GLU A 101 3.75 18.17 -7.44
C GLU A 101 4.82 17.30 -8.14
N LEU A 102 4.68 15.97 -8.12
CA LEU A 102 5.56 15.08 -8.88
C LEU A 102 5.45 15.31 -10.40
N LEU A 103 4.24 15.60 -10.89
CA LEU A 103 4.01 15.90 -12.30
C LEU A 103 4.65 17.25 -12.68
N ASP A 104 4.29 18.32 -11.98
CA ASP A 104 4.74 19.69 -12.23
C ASP A 104 4.91 20.46 -10.90
N SER A 105 6.13 20.41 -10.37
CA SER A 105 6.50 21.09 -9.11
C SER A 105 6.61 22.61 -9.23
N GLN A 106 6.55 23.16 -10.45
CA GLN A 106 6.49 24.62 -10.64
C GLN A 106 5.07 25.14 -10.46
N ARG A 107 4.06 24.33 -10.78
CA ARG A 107 2.64 24.69 -10.65
C ARG A 107 2.03 24.24 -9.32
N PHE A 108 2.46 23.10 -8.80
CA PHE A 108 1.79 22.45 -7.68
C PHE A 108 2.75 22.19 -6.53
N ALA A 109 2.22 22.28 -5.31
CA ALA A 109 2.93 22.00 -4.08
C ALA A 109 2.12 21.04 -3.21
N ARG A 110 2.82 20.15 -2.51
CA ARG A 110 2.22 19.18 -1.59
C ARG A 110 1.45 19.88 -0.47
N GLY A 111 0.24 19.41 -0.18
CA GLY A 111 -0.62 19.95 0.88
C GLY A 111 -1.31 21.28 0.53
N VAL A 112 -1.03 21.85 -0.64
CA VAL A 112 -1.68 23.07 -1.12
C VAL A 112 -2.82 22.69 -2.06
N THR A 113 -4.03 23.21 -1.80
CA THR A 113 -5.17 22.99 -2.69
C THR A 113 -4.86 23.63 -4.05
N PRO A 114 -4.91 22.87 -5.17
CA PRO A 114 -4.52 23.38 -6.47
C PRO A 114 -5.56 24.38 -6.99
N ASP A 115 -5.09 25.42 -7.69
CA ASP A 115 -5.99 26.31 -8.42
C ASP A 115 -6.71 25.54 -9.54
N ARG A 116 -8.01 25.78 -9.69
CA ARG A 116 -8.85 25.03 -10.64
C ARG A 116 -8.44 25.28 -12.09
N LYS A 117 -8.01 26.50 -12.45
CA LYS A 117 -7.61 26.81 -13.83
C LYS A 117 -6.28 26.13 -14.15
N GLN A 118 -5.31 26.17 -13.22
CA GLN A 118 -4.05 25.45 -13.38
C GLN A 118 -4.26 23.93 -13.49
N LEU A 119 -5.17 23.37 -12.69
CA LEU A 119 -5.51 21.96 -12.75
C LEU A 119 -6.11 21.56 -14.11
N GLN A 120 -7.01 22.38 -14.68
CA GLN A 120 -7.62 22.10 -15.98
C GLN A 120 -6.62 22.11 -17.15
N VAL A 121 -5.48 22.80 -17.00
CA VAL A 121 -4.42 22.82 -18.04
C VAL A 121 -3.65 21.50 -18.09
N VAL A 122 -3.50 20.81 -16.96
CA VAL A 122 -2.68 19.58 -16.86
C VAL A 122 -3.49 18.29 -16.75
N MET A 123 -4.76 18.39 -16.34
CA MET A 123 -5.60 17.22 -16.08
C MET A 123 -6.68 17.08 -17.15
N VAL A 124 -6.63 15.97 -17.87
CA VAL A 124 -7.68 15.57 -18.81
C VAL A 124 -8.48 14.42 -18.18
N ARG A 125 -9.78 14.67 -17.94
CA ARG A 125 -10.71 13.65 -17.44
C ARG A 125 -11.98 13.69 -18.28
N ARG A 126 -12.41 12.53 -18.75
CA ARG A 126 -13.67 12.35 -19.46
C ARG A 126 -14.51 11.30 -18.75
N LEU A 127 -15.80 11.56 -18.62
CA LEU A 127 -16.75 10.62 -18.03
C LEU A 127 -17.40 9.78 -19.12
N LYS A 128 -17.76 8.53 -18.81
CA LYS A 128 -18.50 7.66 -19.74
C LYS A 128 -19.80 8.31 -20.24
N GLN A 129 -20.44 9.14 -19.42
CA GLN A 129 -21.66 9.87 -19.79
C GLN A 129 -21.42 10.98 -20.83
N GLU A 130 -20.19 11.49 -20.95
CA GLU A 130 -19.80 12.51 -21.92
C GLU A 130 -19.41 11.90 -23.28
N MET A 131 -19.26 10.57 -23.34
CA MET A 131 -18.93 9.87 -24.57
C MET A 131 -20.20 9.48 -25.32
N GLN A 132 -20.30 9.97 -26.55
CA GLN A 132 -21.42 9.74 -27.45
C GLN A 132 -20.91 9.11 -28.75
N ASN A 133 -21.77 8.34 -29.39
CA ASN A 133 -21.58 7.89 -30.77
C ASN A 133 -21.62 9.10 -31.73
N TRP A 134 -21.21 8.88 -32.97
CA TRP A 134 -21.25 9.91 -34.03
C TRP A 134 -22.65 10.49 -34.27
N ASP A 135 -23.70 9.74 -33.96
CA ASP A 135 -25.11 10.14 -34.08
C ASP A 135 -25.65 10.87 -32.82
N GLY A 136 -24.80 11.12 -31.82
CA GLY A 136 -25.17 11.77 -30.56
C GLY A 136 -25.81 10.84 -29.51
N SER A 137 -26.00 9.55 -29.83
CA SER A 137 -26.52 8.59 -28.85
C SER A 137 -25.47 8.25 -27.77
N PRO A 138 -25.86 7.94 -26.52
CA PRO A 138 -24.91 7.58 -25.47
C PRO A 138 -24.07 6.36 -25.87
N LEU A 139 -22.74 6.47 -25.76
CA LEU A 139 -21.83 5.35 -26.07
C LEU A 139 -21.94 4.22 -25.04
N PHE A 140 -22.24 4.56 -23.79
CA PHE A 140 -22.31 3.62 -22.68
C PHE A 140 -23.74 3.48 -22.12
N PRO A 141 -24.15 2.27 -21.69
CA PRO A 141 -25.42 2.05 -21.01
C PRO A 141 -25.56 2.87 -19.72
N LYS A 142 -26.80 3.23 -19.37
CA LYS A 142 -27.10 3.86 -18.08
C LYS A 142 -26.90 2.86 -16.94
N ARG A 143 -26.07 3.22 -15.96
CA ARG A 143 -25.85 2.42 -14.74
C ARG A 143 -27.12 2.42 -13.88
N GLN A 144 -27.68 1.24 -13.62
CA GLN A 144 -28.73 1.04 -12.63
C GLN A 144 -28.12 0.35 -11.41
N LEU A 145 -28.32 0.93 -10.23
CA LEU A 145 -27.81 0.39 -8.97
C LEU A 145 -28.97 -0.26 -8.21
N ALA A 146 -28.86 -1.56 -7.93
CA ALA A 146 -29.77 -2.27 -7.04
C ALA A 146 -28.97 -2.71 -5.81
N ALA A 147 -29.36 -2.20 -4.64
CA ALA A 147 -28.76 -2.65 -3.38
C ALA A 147 -29.33 -4.01 -3.01
N ILE A 148 -28.45 -4.96 -2.68
CA ILE A 148 -28.85 -6.25 -2.12
C ILE A 148 -28.72 -6.13 -0.60
N SER A 149 -29.84 -6.29 0.10
CA SER A 149 -29.83 -6.36 1.56
C SER A 149 -29.33 -7.73 1.98
N VAL A 150 -28.40 -7.77 2.93
CA VAL A 150 -27.87 -9.00 3.52
C VAL A 150 -28.16 -8.96 5.01
N ASP A 151 -28.65 -10.07 5.55
CA ASP A 151 -28.87 -10.20 6.98
C ASP A 151 -27.54 -10.27 7.71
N TYR A 152 -27.39 -9.52 8.81
CA TYR A 152 -26.25 -9.65 9.71
C TYR A 152 -26.67 -10.55 10.87
N PRO A 153 -26.34 -11.85 10.89
CA PRO A 153 -26.91 -12.78 11.85
C PRO A 153 -26.27 -12.61 13.24
N ARG A 154 -26.86 -13.23 14.27
CA ARG A 154 -26.47 -12.98 15.68
C ARG A 154 -25.07 -13.52 16.02
N ASP A 155 -24.71 -14.66 15.47
CA ASP A 155 -23.40 -15.31 15.60
C ASP A 155 -22.27 -14.46 15.00
N GLU A 156 -22.43 -13.91 13.79
CA GLU A 156 -21.42 -13.02 13.21
C GLU A 156 -21.25 -11.72 14.01
N ARG A 157 -22.36 -11.17 14.53
CA ARG A 157 -22.31 -10.04 15.48
C ARG A 157 -21.53 -10.38 16.73
N GLN A 158 -21.75 -11.58 17.28
CA GLN A 158 -21.04 -12.04 18.47
C GLN A 158 -19.55 -12.25 18.20
N ALA A 159 -19.18 -12.85 17.06
CA ALA A 159 -17.79 -13.03 16.65
C ALA A 159 -17.07 -11.68 16.50
N HIS A 160 -17.71 -10.70 15.86
CA HIS A 160 -17.15 -9.36 15.72
C HIS A 160 -17.02 -8.64 17.08
N ALA A 161 -18.00 -8.79 17.98
CA ALA A 161 -17.94 -8.25 19.33
C ALA A 161 -16.81 -8.89 20.16
N ALA A 162 -16.65 -10.22 20.09
CA ALA A 162 -15.58 -10.95 20.77
C ALA A 162 -14.20 -10.52 20.27
N LEU A 163 -14.01 -10.40 18.96
CA LEU A 163 -12.74 -9.92 18.39
C LEU A 163 -12.45 -8.48 18.83
N LYS A 164 -13.47 -7.62 18.88
CA LYS A 164 -13.33 -6.24 19.38
C LYS A 164 -12.90 -6.22 20.85
N GLN A 165 -13.55 -7.00 21.71
CA GLN A 165 -13.20 -7.10 23.12
C GLN A 165 -11.77 -7.63 23.31
N TYR A 166 -11.38 -8.68 22.57
CA TYR A 166 -10.02 -9.21 22.58
C TYR A 166 -8.99 -8.14 22.17
N THR A 167 -9.29 -7.37 21.13
CA THR A 167 -8.45 -6.25 20.66
C THR A 167 -8.23 -5.22 21.77
N GLU A 168 -9.31 -4.79 22.43
CA GLU A 168 -9.26 -3.79 23.50
C GLU A 168 -8.40 -4.27 24.68
N LEU A 169 -8.59 -5.53 25.12
CA LEU A 169 -7.81 -6.10 26.21
C LEU A 169 -6.32 -6.20 25.88
N ARG A 170 -5.98 -6.68 24.66
CA ARG A 170 -4.59 -6.78 24.21
C ARG A 170 -3.89 -5.44 24.18
N CYS A 171 -4.55 -4.39 23.66
CA CYS A 171 -4.00 -3.04 23.61
C CYS A 171 -3.77 -2.42 24.99
N GLN A 172 -4.56 -2.78 26.01
CA GLN A 172 -4.42 -2.22 27.36
C GLN A 172 -3.15 -2.67 28.09
N GLY A 173 -2.67 -3.89 27.84
CA GLY A 173 -1.50 -4.41 28.56
C GLY A 173 -0.18 -4.33 27.79
N VAL A 174 -0.11 -3.53 26.73
CA VAL A 174 1.14 -3.32 25.99
C VAL A 174 2.16 -2.57 26.86
N VAL A 175 3.42 -3.04 26.86
CA VAL A 175 4.47 -2.48 27.73
C VAL A 175 5.40 -1.52 26.99
N ASP A 176 5.67 -1.76 25.70
CA ASP A 176 6.54 -0.91 24.89
C ASP A 176 5.98 -0.61 23.48
N ASN A 177 6.59 0.34 22.76
CA ASN A 177 6.14 0.73 21.41
C ASN A 177 6.28 -0.38 20.37
N THR A 178 7.24 -1.29 20.53
CA THR A 178 7.47 -2.38 19.57
C THR A 178 6.38 -3.44 19.72
N GLU A 179 6.07 -3.81 20.97
CA GLU A 179 4.94 -4.66 21.32
C GLU A 179 3.62 -4.01 20.92
N LYS A 180 3.49 -2.68 21.06
CA LYS A 180 2.30 -1.94 20.62
C LYS A 180 2.05 -2.15 19.13
N TYR A 181 3.06 -1.88 18.33
CA TYR A 181 3.00 -1.99 16.89
C TYR A 181 2.71 -3.43 16.45
N ALA A 182 3.40 -4.40 17.07
CA ALA A 182 3.17 -5.82 16.85
C ALA A 182 1.73 -6.24 17.18
N THR A 183 1.20 -5.77 18.31
CA THR A 183 -0.16 -6.04 18.77
C THR A 183 -1.19 -5.46 17.82
N GLU A 184 -1.05 -4.18 17.45
CA GLU A 184 -1.93 -3.51 16.49
C GLU A 184 -1.91 -4.21 15.12
N PHE A 185 -0.75 -4.69 14.67
CA PHE A 185 -0.61 -5.42 13.41
C PHE A 185 -1.42 -6.71 13.38
N VAL A 186 -1.20 -7.62 14.33
CA VAL A 186 -1.91 -8.92 14.34
C VAL A 186 -3.42 -8.72 14.49
N LEU A 187 -3.84 -7.75 15.32
CA LEU A 187 -5.26 -7.44 15.50
C LEU A 187 -5.89 -6.87 14.22
N LYS A 188 -5.17 -6.01 13.48
CA LYS A 188 -5.60 -5.51 12.16
C LYS A 188 -5.73 -6.67 11.17
N LEU A 189 -4.80 -7.62 11.19
CA LEU A 189 -4.82 -8.79 10.30
C LEU A 189 -5.98 -9.74 10.61
N LEU A 190 -6.21 -10.08 11.89
CA LEU A 190 -7.37 -10.87 12.32
C LEU A 190 -8.68 -10.22 11.88
N LYS A 191 -8.79 -8.89 12.01
CA LYS A 191 -9.96 -8.14 11.55
C LYS A 191 -10.12 -8.17 10.03
N LYS A 192 -9.03 -8.03 9.27
CA LYS A 192 -9.05 -8.14 7.79
C LYS A 192 -9.51 -9.53 7.35
N ARG A 193 -9.03 -10.59 8.00
CA ARG A 193 -9.41 -11.99 7.70
C ARG A 193 -10.86 -12.29 8.08
N LEU A 194 -11.37 -11.72 9.18
CA LEU A 194 -12.80 -11.77 9.54
C LEU A 194 -13.71 -11.18 8.45
N PHE A 195 -13.31 -10.08 7.82
CA PHE A 195 -14.08 -9.49 6.70
C PHE A 195 -13.89 -10.21 5.37
N SER A 196 -12.89 -11.09 5.25
CA SER A 196 -12.66 -11.87 4.03
C SER A 196 -13.58 -13.09 4.00
N SER A 197 -13.47 -13.98 5.00
CA SER A 197 -14.40 -15.11 5.16
C SER A 197 -14.28 -15.76 6.55
N PRO A 198 -15.29 -16.52 7.00
CA PRO A 198 -15.19 -17.30 8.24
C PRO A 198 -14.01 -18.30 8.24
N ALA A 199 -13.74 -18.94 7.09
CA ALA A 199 -12.63 -19.89 6.95
C ALA A 199 -11.27 -19.19 7.06
N ALA A 200 -11.10 -18.06 6.37
CA ALA A 200 -9.91 -17.22 6.44
C ALA A 200 -9.62 -16.76 7.87
N PHE A 201 -10.67 -16.34 8.59
CA PHE A 201 -10.56 -15.96 10.00
C PHE A 201 -10.17 -17.12 10.90
N ALA A 202 -10.79 -18.29 10.73
CA ALA A 202 -10.50 -19.47 11.53
C ALA A 202 -9.04 -19.91 11.40
N SER A 203 -8.52 -20.00 10.17
CA SER A 203 -7.12 -20.36 9.89
C SER A 203 -6.14 -19.36 10.54
N THR A 204 -6.35 -18.05 10.33
CA THR A 204 -5.51 -17.00 10.92
C THR A 204 -5.59 -16.99 12.46
N LEU A 205 -6.77 -17.26 13.03
CA LEU A 205 -6.94 -17.34 14.49
C LEU A 205 -6.24 -18.58 15.07
N GLU A 206 -6.31 -19.72 14.39
CA GLU A 206 -5.59 -20.94 14.79
C GLU A 206 -4.08 -20.70 14.79
N GLN A 207 -3.55 -20.10 13.71
CA GLN A 207 -2.13 -19.79 13.63
C GLN A 207 -1.68 -18.80 14.71
N HIS A 208 -2.52 -17.81 15.02
CA HIS A 208 -2.32 -16.88 16.14
C HIS A 208 -2.31 -17.59 17.51
N GLN A 209 -3.22 -18.54 17.73
CA GLN A 209 -3.23 -19.34 18.97
C GLN A 209 -1.98 -20.22 19.09
N ILE A 210 -1.57 -20.87 18.00
CA ILE A 210 -0.35 -21.70 17.94
C ILE A 210 0.87 -20.84 18.24
N SER A 211 0.98 -19.66 17.62
CA SER A 211 2.13 -18.78 17.79
C SER A 211 2.21 -18.23 19.22
N ILE A 212 1.10 -17.82 19.86
CA ILE A 212 1.08 -17.42 21.27
C ILE A 212 1.55 -18.57 22.18
N ASN A 213 1.01 -19.77 21.96
CA ASN A 213 1.33 -20.93 22.79
C ASN A 213 2.78 -21.40 22.61
N ASN A 214 3.33 -21.28 21.40
CA ASN A 214 4.73 -21.59 21.13
C ASN A 214 5.69 -20.52 21.66
N SER A 215 5.29 -19.24 21.66
CA SER A 215 6.04 -18.16 22.32
C SER A 215 6.23 -18.43 23.82
N ARG A 216 5.22 -19.00 24.51
CA ARG A 216 5.35 -19.44 25.92
C ARG A 216 6.45 -20.49 26.16
N ARG A 217 6.79 -21.31 25.16
CA ARG A 217 7.73 -22.43 25.30
C ARG A 217 9.17 -22.08 24.93
N ARG A 218 9.40 -20.97 24.21
CA ARG A 218 10.73 -20.58 23.72
C ARG A 218 11.42 -19.65 24.71
N ASN A 219 12.45 -20.16 25.39
CA ASN A 219 13.40 -19.34 26.15
C ASN A 219 14.06 -18.29 25.23
N SER A 220 14.18 -17.07 25.76
CA SER A 220 14.43 -15.77 25.14
C SER A 220 15.83 -15.55 24.52
N ASN A 221 16.32 -16.44 23.65
CA ASN A 221 17.63 -16.29 22.97
C ASN A 221 17.54 -15.93 21.48
N LEU A 222 16.35 -15.73 20.92
CA LEU A 222 16.17 -15.26 19.55
C LEU A 222 16.04 -13.73 19.54
N SER A 223 16.76 -13.09 18.62
CA SER A 223 16.74 -11.62 18.45
C SER A 223 15.31 -11.12 18.26
N ARG A 224 14.90 -10.14 19.08
CA ARG A 224 13.60 -9.46 18.94
C ARG A 224 13.57 -8.78 17.57
N PRO A 225 12.55 -9.04 16.72
CA PRO A 225 12.39 -8.31 15.46
C PRO A 225 12.38 -6.80 15.73
N THR A 226 13.14 -6.05 14.94
CA THR A 226 13.11 -4.58 15.02
C THR A 226 11.82 -4.05 14.40
N GLU A 227 11.37 -2.87 14.83
CA GLU A 227 10.18 -2.20 14.27
C GLU A 227 10.25 -2.08 12.73
N GLY A 228 11.44 -1.87 12.17
CA GLY A 228 11.65 -1.79 10.72
C GLY A 228 11.33 -3.09 9.97
N ILE A 229 11.61 -4.26 10.56
CA ILE A 229 11.28 -5.57 9.96
C ILE A 229 9.77 -5.77 9.97
N LEU A 230 9.10 -5.44 11.07
CA LEU A 230 7.64 -5.52 11.17
C LEU A 230 6.94 -4.59 10.17
N ARG A 231 7.48 -3.38 9.98
CA ARG A 231 7.00 -2.44 8.96
C ARG A 231 7.11 -3.01 7.54
N ARG A 232 8.23 -3.67 7.22
CA ARG A 232 8.41 -4.30 5.91
C ARG A 232 7.41 -5.44 5.69
N GLN A 233 7.25 -6.35 6.65
CA GLN A 233 6.28 -7.45 6.57
C GLN A 233 4.84 -6.94 6.42
N LEU A 234 4.50 -5.85 7.12
CA LEU A 234 3.20 -5.21 6.97
C LEU A 234 2.99 -4.65 5.56
N GLN A 235 4.00 -3.98 5.01
CA GLN A 235 3.93 -3.47 3.64
C GLN A 235 3.76 -4.62 2.64
N GLU A 236 4.47 -5.73 2.82
CA GLU A 236 4.36 -6.92 1.96
C GLU A 236 2.92 -7.48 1.95
N ILE A 237 2.26 -7.62 3.10
CA ILE A 237 0.85 -8.11 3.18
C ILE A 237 -0.18 -7.10 2.65
N GLU A 238 0.18 -5.81 2.62
CA GLU A 238 -0.61 -4.77 1.99
C GLU A 238 -0.38 -4.68 0.47
N GLU A 239 0.57 -5.44 -0.10
CA GLU A 239 0.71 -5.55 -1.55
C GLU A 239 -0.43 -6.38 -2.16
N ASP A 240 -0.75 -6.11 -3.43
CA ASP A 240 -1.73 -6.90 -4.18
C ASP A 240 -1.05 -8.20 -4.65
N PHE A 241 -1.42 -9.32 -4.05
CA PHE A 241 -0.94 -10.64 -4.43
C PHE A 241 -1.74 -11.14 -5.63
N ALA A 242 -1.05 -11.67 -6.64
CA ALA A 242 -1.69 -12.34 -7.77
C ALA A 242 -2.04 -13.80 -7.47
N ASP A 243 -1.50 -14.34 -6.38
CA ASP A 243 -1.61 -15.74 -5.96
C ASP A 243 -2.03 -15.79 -4.50
N ASP A 244 -3.17 -16.45 -4.23
CA ASP A 244 -3.76 -16.57 -2.90
C ASP A 244 -2.91 -17.45 -1.97
N ASP A 245 -2.19 -18.45 -2.50
CA ASP A 245 -1.35 -19.34 -1.69
C ASP A 245 -0.14 -18.58 -1.13
N ILE A 246 0.47 -17.71 -1.96
CA ILE A 246 1.56 -16.83 -1.55
C ILE A 246 1.08 -15.83 -0.48
N TYR A 247 -0.15 -15.32 -0.65
CA TYR A 247 -0.75 -14.45 0.35
C TYR A 247 -0.88 -15.15 1.70
N GLU A 248 -1.44 -16.37 1.71
CA GLU A 248 -1.61 -17.15 2.94
C GLU A 248 -0.26 -17.45 3.62
N GLU A 249 0.73 -17.92 2.88
CA GLU A 249 2.08 -18.19 3.42
C GLU A 249 2.69 -16.93 4.06
N SER A 250 2.62 -15.78 3.37
CA SER A 250 3.13 -14.51 3.90
C SER A 250 2.41 -14.08 5.19
N THR A 251 1.09 -14.31 5.26
CA THR A 251 0.30 -13.95 6.44
C THR A 251 0.65 -14.83 7.63
N ASP A 252 0.83 -16.14 7.42
CA ASP A 252 1.19 -17.08 8.47
C ASP A 252 2.59 -16.80 9.01
N GLU A 253 3.55 -16.52 8.13
CA GLU A 253 4.90 -16.12 8.52
C GLU A 253 4.88 -14.84 9.35
N ALA A 254 4.12 -13.83 8.93
CA ALA A 254 4.06 -12.56 9.63
C ALA A 254 3.38 -12.66 11.01
N ILE A 255 2.31 -13.44 11.13
CA ILE A 255 1.68 -13.75 12.43
C ILE A 255 2.70 -14.44 13.33
N THR A 256 3.38 -15.45 12.81
CA THR A 256 4.36 -16.24 13.57
C THR A 256 5.52 -15.39 14.06
N ASN A 257 6.02 -14.48 13.22
CA ASN A 257 7.13 -13.59 13.57
C ASN A 257 6.70 -12.50 14.55
N THR A 258 5.52 -11.90 14.34
CA THR A 258 5.05 -10.78 15.15
C THR A 258 4.61 -11.22 16.54
N THR A 259 3.99 -12.39 16.65
CA THR A 259 3.52 -12.92 17.94
C THR A 259 4.64 -13.29 18.90
N ARG A 260 5.90 -13.37 18.44
CA ARG A 260 7.07 -13.54 19.32
C ARG A 260 7.31 -12.35 20.24
N LEU A 261 6.76 -11.18 19.90
CA LEU A 261 6.89 -9.95 20.67
C LEU A 261 5.77 -9.78 21.70
N PHE A 262 4.80 -10.69 21.74
CA PHE A 262 3.63 -10.56 22.58
C PHE A 262 3.96 -10.98 24.01
N ARG A 263 3.51 -10.20 24.98
CA ARG A 263 3.37 -10.70 26.35
C ARG A 263 2.36 -11.85 26.42
N GLU A 264 2.51 -12.64 27.46
CA GLU A 264 1.57 -13.72 27.77
C GLU A 264 0.14 -13.21 27.94
N LEU A 265 -0.81 -14.08 27.60
CA LEU A 265 -2.23 -13.81 27.77
C LEU A 265 -2.61 -13.77 29.24
N ASN A 266 -3.24 -12.68 29.65
CA ASN A 266 -3.87 -12.55 30.96
C ASN A 266 -5.17 -13.39 31.01
N PRO A 267 -5.69 -13.75 32.21
CA PRO A 267 -6.89 -14.58 32.33
C PRO A 267 -8.12 -14.05 31.58
N GLN A 268 -8.26 -12.72 31.47
CA GLN A 268 -9.34 -12.07 30.73
C GLN A 268 -9.18 -12.22 29.19
N GLU A 269 -7.94 -12.34 28.71
CA GLU A 269 -7.60 -12.43 27.28
C GLU A 269 -7.61 -13.88 26.78
N GLN A 270 -7.52 -14.84 27.70
CA GLN A 270 -7.63 -16.26 27.36
C GLN A 270 -9.05 -16.65 26.95
N MET A 271 -10.02 -15.72 27.04
CA MET A 271 -11.47 -15.88 26.89
C MET A 271 -11.99 -17.26 27.34
N PRO A 272 -12.66 -17.36 28.50
CA PRO A 272 -13.33 -18.60 28.85
C PRO A 272 -14.44 -18.87 27.82
N LYS A 273 -14.48 -20.13 27.37
CA LYS A 273 -15.55 -20.85 26.64
C LYS A 273 -16.84 -20.07 26.33
#